data_AF-A0A8B9DI95-F1
#
_entry.id   AF-A0A8B9DI95-F1
#
_cell.length_a   1.000
_cell.length_b   1.000
_cell.length_c   1.000
_cell.angle_alpha   90.00
_cell.angle_beta   90.00
_cell.angle_gamma   90.00
#
_symmetry.space_group_name_H-M   'P 1'
#
loop_
_entity.id
_entity.type
_entity.pdbx_description
1 polymer ?
#
loop_
_entity_poly.entity_id
_entity_poly.type
_entity_poly.pdbx_seq_one_letter_code
_entity_poly.pdbx_strand_id
1 'polypeptide(L)'
;MKRLLFSCLLKMLKCQSILFQATITNQNEWDEMLLTKGVVVVDVYQAWCGPCIAVVNLFRKLKNEFSEDDVLHFAVAEANSIETLQPLRNRCEPVFLFCVNGKIIAMVRGANAPLISKKITELVQEEREIVAGQKERPEVCSQKKRYLNINEYFYYNLMVSLKARDSVFYSIIQRIKDDGFEIAMQKEINLSEEQAREFYKEHENEDYFPFLLEQMTNGPTLVLALTRENAVAHWRNLLGPKTIEEAKKENPNSLRAQYAVDNIPINQLHGSSSPNDAQKELEFFFPQEHTLALIKPDAAKKHKDDIMQKVKDAGFTISKIKEEALTREMATKFYKDHEGKPFFEELVALMTEGPSVVMVLTKENAVQEWRQLMGPTDPEVAKESSPESIRAQFAQDILSNAVHGSSTREHALESIECIFGEIDID
;
A
#
# COMPACT_ATOMS: atom_id res chain seq x y z
N MET A 1 56.90 -7.18 31.67
CA MET A 1 55.58 -6.62 32.02
C MET A 1 55.22 -5.33 31.27
N LYS A 2 56.07 -4.29 31.21
CA LYS A 2 55.73 -3.01 30.53
C LYS A 2 55.50 -3.10 29.00
N ARG A 3 56.12 -4.05 28.27
CA ARG A 3 55.87 -4.26 26.82
C ARG A 3 54.55 -5.00 26.51
N LEU A 4 54.06 -5.86 27.40
CA LEU A 4 52.76 -6.53 27.24
C LEU A 4 51.60 -5.58 27.56
N LEU A 5 51.75 -4.72 28.58
CA LEU A 5 50.77 -3.67 28.87
C LEU A 5 50.67 -2.65 27.75
N PHE A 6 51.77 -2.26 27.08
CA PHE A 6 51.72 -1.34 25.94
C PHE A 6 51.11 -1.97 24.68
N SER A 7 51.30 -3.29 24.45
CA SER A 7 50.64 -4.03 23.37
C SER A 7 49.14 -4.25 23.63
N CYS A 8 48.74 -4.43 24.90
CA CYS A 8 47.32 -4.48 25.29
C CYS A 8 46.70 -3.08 25.22
N LEU A 9 47.42 -2.02 25.62
CA LEU A 9 46.94 -0.64 25.48
C LEU A 9 46.88 -0.21 24.02
N LEU A 10 47.83 -0.60 23.15
CA LEU A 10 47.73 -0.32 21.71
C LEU A 10 46.65 -1.17 21.01
N LYS A 11 46.34 -2.37 21.52
CA LYS A 11 45.18 -3.16 21.05
C LYS A 11 43.87 -2.57 21.56
N MET A 12 43.81 -2.04 22.79
CA MET A 12 42.65 -1.34 23.35
C MET A 12 42.45 0.04 22.71
N LEU A 13 43.53 0.79 22.41
CA LEU A 13 43.51 2.08 21.71
C LEU A 13 43.34 1.93 20.19
N LYS A 14 43.51 0.73 19.62
CA LYS A 14 43.05 0.38 18.27
C LYS A 14 41.66 -0.28 18.23
N CYS A 15 41.02 -0.49 19.39
CA CYS A 15 39.66 -1.00 19.51
C CYS A 15 38.64 0.11 19.86
N GLN A 16 39.01 1.37 19.69
CA GLN A 16 38.08 2.45 19.38
C GLN A 16 38.02 2.64 17.86
N SER A 17 37.86 1.53 17.11
CA SER A 17 37.26 1.63 15.79
C SER A 17 35.82 2.08 16.03
N ILE A 18 35.54 3.33 15.69
CA ILE A 18 34.21 3.95 15.76
C ILE A 18 33.19 2.92 15.30
N LEU A 19 32.24 2.56 16.17
CA LEU A 19 31.10 1.76 15.78
C LEU A 19 30.42 2.54 14.65
N PHE A 20 30.48 2.05 13.40
CA PHE A 20 29.95 2.81 12.25
C PHE A 20 28.42 2.93 12.27
N GLN A 21 27.78 2.19 13.19
CA GLN A 21 26.35 2.26 13.48
C GLN A 21 26.16 2.95 14.82
N ALA A 22 25.33 4.00 14.87
CA ALA A 22 24.86 4.56 16.13
C ALA A 22 23.98 3.55 16.87
N THR A 23 23.96 3.57 18.20
CA THR A 23 23.08 2.73 19.02
C THR A 23 21.99 3.59 19.63
N ILE A 24 20.74 3.19 19.44
CA ILE A 24 19.55 3.90 19.91
C ILE A 24 18.80 2.99 20.87
N THR A 25 18.66 3.44 22.11
CA THR A 25 18.13 2.65 23.23
C THR A 25 16.95 3.33 23.92
N ASN A 26 16.62 4.57 23.56
CA ASN A 26 15.50 5.30 24.13
C ASN A 26 14.88 6.28 23.14
N GLN A 27 13.70 6.82 23.48
CA GLN A 27 12.94 7.72 22.61
C GLN A 27 13.68 9.03 22.29
N ASN A 28 14.45 9.59 23.23
CA ASN A 28 15.19 10.83 22.98
C ASN A 28 16.28 10.62 21.93
N GLU A 29 17.05 9.53 22.03
CA GLU A 29 18.06 9.15 21.02
C GLU A 29 17.42 8.87 19.66
N TRP A 30 16.19 8.34 19.65
CA TRP A 30 15.42 8.13 18.42
C TRP A 30 15.06 9.47 17.76
N ASP A 31 14.54 10.41 18.53
CA ASP A 31 14.16 11.74 18.05
C ASP A 31 15.39 12.53 17.56
N GLU A 32 16.52 12.43 18.26
CA GLU A 32 17.80 13.01 17.82
C GLU A 32 18.31 12.39 16.52
N MET A 33 18.22 11.06 16.37
CA MET A 33 18.63 10.37 15.15
C MET A 33 17.84 10.86 13.94
N LEU A 34 16.54 11.09 14.09
CA LEU A 34 15.69 11.58 13.00
C LEU A 34 16.17 12.95 12.46
N LEU A 35 16.83 13.76 13.27
CA LEU A 35 17.39 15.07 12.86
C LEU A 35 18.70 14.95 12.07
N THR A 36 19.26 13.74 11.92
CA THR A 36 20.47 13.50 11.14
C THR A 36 20.22 13.84 9.67
N LYS A 37 21.13 14.62 9.08
CA LYS A 37 21.06 14.98 7.66
C LYS A 37 21.42 13.77 6.81
N GLY A 38 20.80 13.65 5.64
CA GLY A 38 21.03 12.52 4.74
C GLY A 38 20.13 11.32 5.04
N VAL A 39 20.56 10.15 4.58
CA VAL A 39 19.86 8.88 4.69
C VAL A 39 20.35 8.13 5.92
N VAL A 40 19.45 7.82 6.86
CA VAL A 40 19.74 6.95 8.01
C VAL A 40 19.04 5.61 7.82
N VAL A 41 19.82 4.54 7.83
CA VAL A 41 19.30 3.17 7.80
C VAL A 41 19.36 2.59 9.21
N VAL A 42 18.21 2.27 9.78
CA VAL A 42 18.08 1.79 11.16
C VAL A 42 17.72 0.31 11.15
N ASP A 43 18.60 -0.52 11.71
CA ASP A 43 18.33 -1.93 12.02
C ASP A 43 17.62 -2.04 13.36
N VAL A 44 16.32 -2.34 13.33
CA VAL A 44 15.47 -2.43 14.51
C VAL A 44 15.53 -3.86 15.06
N TYR A 45 15.89 -3.99 16.33
CA TYR A 45 16.06 -5.26 17.00
C TYR A 45 15.33 -5.33 18.35
N GLN A 46 15.14 -6.56 18.85
CA GLN A 46 14.62 -6.79 20.19
C GLN A 46 15.79 -7.05 21.16
N ALA A 47 15.64 -6.63 22.42
CA ALA A 47 16.69 -6.79 23.44
C ALA A 47 17.22 -8.24 23.56
N TRP A 48 16.39 -9.25 23.27
CA TRP A 48 16.75 -10.67 23.37
C TRP A 48 17.46 -11.25 22.13
N CYS A 49 17.39 -10.61 20.95
CA CYS A 49 18.03 -11.09 19.72
C CYS A 49 19.23 -10.25 19.28
N GLY A 50 19.26 -8.96 19.64
CA GLY A 50 20.31 -8.04 19.18
C GLY A 50 20.19 -7.70 17.68
N PRO A 51 21.02 -6.77 17.18
CA PRO A 51 21.00 -6.32 15.79
C PRO A 51 21.39 -7.43 14.79
N CYS A 52 20.95 -7.27 13.54
CA CYS A 52 21.12 -8.25 12.49
C CYS A 52 22.58 -8.33 11.99
N ILE A 53 23.31 -9.36 12.43
CA ILE A 53 24.72 -9.58 12.05
C ILE A 53 24.89 -9.78 10.53
N ALA A 54 23.88 -10.34 9.85
CA ALA A 54 23.97 -10.70 8.42
C ALA A 54 24.20 -9.49 7.50
N VAL A 55 23.70 -8.31 7.87
CA VAL A 55 23.80 -7.09 7.04
C VAL A 55 25.02 -6.22 7.38
N VAL A 56 25.73 -6.49 8.47
CA VAL A 56 26.83 -5.64 8.95
C VAL A 56 27.93 -5.45 7.91
N ASN A 57 28.30 -6.51 7.18
CA ASN A 57 29.31 -6.43 6.13
C ASN A 57 28.82 -5.66 4.90
N LEU A 58 27.54 -5.79 4.56
CA LEU A 58 26.90 -4.99 3.50
C LEU A 58 26.92 -3.51 3.87
N PHE A 59 26.49 -3.15 5.07
CA PHE A 59 26.47 -1.76 5.52
C PHE A 59 27.86 -1.15 5.60
N ARG A 60 28.87 -1.92 6.04
CA ARG A 60 30.26 -1.48 6.01
C ARG A 60 30.74 -1.21 4.58
N LYS A 61 30.40 -2.09 3.63
CA LYS A 61 30.72 -1.90 2.21
C LYS A 61 30.09 -0.61 1.68
N LEU A 62 28.78 -0.43 1.90
CA LEU A 62 28.04 0.73 1.43
C LEU A 62 28.49 2.03 2.11
N LYS A 63 28.80 2.03 3.41
CA LYS A 63 29.37 3.21 4.09
C LYS A 63 30.70 3.64 3.49
N ASN A 64 31.54 2.69 3.10
CA ASN A 64 32.81 2.99 2.42
C ASN A 64 32.57 3.52 0.99
N GLU A 65 31.63 2.91 0.26
CA GLU A 65 31.25 3.31 -1.10
C GLU A 65 30.69 4.73 -1.16
N PHE A 66 29.86 5.12 -0.18
CA PHE A 66 29.24 6.44 -0.08
C PHE A 66 29.91 7.36 0.96
N SER A 67 31.22 7.22 1.15
CA SER A 67 31.96 7.92 2.23
C SER A 67 32.25 9.40 1.97
N GLU A 68 32.14 9.87 0.72
CA GLU A 68 32.64 11.18 0.29
C GLU A 68 31.84 12.37 0.83
N ASP A 69 30.52 12.22 1.01
CA ASP A 69 29.61 13.36 1.29
C ASP A 69 28.88 13.26 2.63
N ASP A 70 29.25 12.29 3.47
CA ASP A 70 28.57 11.94 4.73
C ASP A 70 27.04 11.87 4.61
N VAL A 71 26.55 11.40 3.47
CA VAL A 71 25.11 11.34 3.14
C VAL A 71 24.42 10.09 3.68
N LEU A 72 25.19 9.05 4.05
CA LEU A 72 24.67 7.76 4.48
C LEU A 72 25.10 7.43 5.90
N HIS A 73 24.14 7.20 6.78
CA HIS A 73 24.34 6.83 8.18
C HIS A 73 23.65 5.51 8.48
N PHE A 74 24.19 4.79 9.46
CA PHE A 74 23.60 3.56 9.96
C PHE A 74 23.35 3.67 11.45
N ALA A 75 22.26 3.07 11.91
CA ALA A 75 21.95 2.94 13.32
C ALA A 75 21.38 1.55 13.63
N VAL A 76 21.42 1.18 14.90
CA VAL A 76 20.70 0.04 15.45
C VAL A 76 19.77 0.55 16.54
N ALA A 77 18.52 0.09 16.57
CA ALA A 77 17.51 0.57 17.52
C ALA A 77 16.84 -0.57 18.27
N GLU A 78 16.84 -0.50 19.60
CA GLU A 78 16.17 -1.47 20.45
C GLU A 78 14.67 -1.13 20.58
N ALA A 79 13.81 -1.90 19.90
CA ALA A 79 12.37 -1.62 19.83
C ALA A 79 11.66 -1.62 21.20
N ASN A 80 12.14 -2.41 22.15
CA ASN A 80 11.54 -2.55 23.48
C ASN A 80 11.49 -1.23 24.26
N SER A 81 12.46 -0.35 24.02
CA SER A 81 12.75 0.83 24.84
C SER A 81 12.41 2.15 24.12
N ILE A 82 11.89 2.07 22.89
CA ILE A 82 11.50 3.21 22.05
C ILE A 82 9.99 3.13 21.80
N GLU A 83 9.26 4.20 22.14
CA GLU A 83 7.80 4.23 22.07
C GLU A 83 7.32 4.21 20.61
N THR A 84 7.97 4.99 19.73
CA THR A 84 7.68 5.01 18.29
C THR A 84 7.81 3.64 17.62
N LEU A 85 8.65 2.76 18.17
CA LEU A 85 8.89 1.41 17.64
C LEU A 85 8.01 0.33 18.28
N GLN A 86 7.06 0.71 19.14
CA GLN A 86 6.16 -0.22 19.81
C GLN A 86 5.48 -1.23 18.86
N PRO A 87 5.06 -0.85 17.64
CA PRO A 87 4.47 -1.81 16.70
C PRO A 87 5.44 -2.86 16.12
N LEU A 88 6.75 -2.65 16.24
CA LEU A 88 7.79 -3.58 15.79
C LEU A 88 8.27 -4.52 16.91
N ARG A 89 7.71 -4.43 18.12
CA ARG A 89 8.08 -5.30 19.25
C ARG A 89 7.64 -6.75 19.04
N ASN A 90 8.33 -7.67 19.73
CA ASN A 90 8.02 -9.12 19.80
C ASN A 90 8.01 -9.85 18.44
N ARG A 91 8.82 -9.38 17.48
CA ARG A 91 8.99 -10.04 16.18
C ARG A 91 10.37 -10.69 16.09
N CYS A 92 10.43 -11.85 15.45
CA CYS A 92 11.68 -12.59 15.21
C CYS A 92 12.34 -12.24 13.86
N GLU A 93 11.72 -11.38 13.06
CA GLU A 93 12.24 -10.91 11.77
C GLU A 93 13.04 -9.61 11.94
N PRO A 94 14.20 -9.45 11.28
CA PRO A 94 14.91 -8.18 11.27
C PRO A 94 14.14 -7.15 10.44
N VAL A 95 14.11 -5.90 10.90
CA VAL A 95 13.40 -4.80 10.24
C VAL A 95 14.36 -3.63 10.03
N PHE A 96 14.41 -3.14 8.79
CA PHE A 96 15.26 -2.01 8.41
C PHE A 96 14.38 -0.81 8.06
N LEU A 97 14.54 0.29 8.80
CA LEU A 97 13.85 1.54 8.55
C LEU A 97 14.78 2.51 7.82
N PHE A 98 14.23 3.23 6.85
CA PHE A 98 14.96 4.22 6.06
C PHE A 98 14.40 5.59 6.41
N CYS A 99 15.24 6.45 6.97
CA CYS A 99 14.87 7.76 7.46
C CYS A 99 15.61 8.86 6.68
N VAL A 100 14.89 9.93 6.33
CA VAL A 100 15.45 11.12 5.69
C VAL A 100 14.74 12.35 6.27
N ASN A 101 15.52 13.32 6.76
CA ASN A 101 15.03 14.62 7.26
C ASN A 101 13.86 14.52 8.24
N GLY A 102 14.08 13.86 9.38
CA GLY A 102 13.10 13.82 10.45
C GLY A 102 12.04 12.74 10.31
N LYS A 103 12.06 11.96 9.22
CA LYS A 103 10.92 11.12 8.85
C LYS A 103 11.34 9.78 8.26
N ILE A 104 10.54 8.77 8.54
CA ILE A 104 10.70 7.43 7.96
C ILE A 104 10.03 7.44 6.58
N ILE A 105 10.72 6.93 5.58
CA ILE A 105 10.25 6.96 4.19
C ILE A 105 10.09 5.57 3.58
N ALA A 106 10.76 4.55 4.15
CA ALA A 106 10.60 3.16 3.74
C ALA A 106 10.88 2.20 4.90
N MET A 107 10.41 0.97 4.76
CA MET A 107 10.69 -0.15 5.65
C MET A 107 10.94 -1.42 4.83
N VAL A 108 11.96 -2.19 5.19
CA VAL A 108 12.23 -3.52 4.62
C VAL A 108 12.24 -4.54 5.75
N ARG A 109 11.50 -5.64 5.57
CA ARG A 109 11.52 -6.79 6.49
C ARG A 109 12.43 -7.88 5.93
N GLY A 110 13.14 -8.56 6.83
CA GLY A 110 14.07 -9.63 6.49
C GLY A 110 15.41 -9.12 5.97
N ALA A 111 16.45 -9.93 6.12
CA ALA A 111 17.82 -9.61 5.70
C ALA A 111 18.02 -9.77 4.18
N ASN A 112 17.17 -9.15 3.37
CA ASN A 112 17.25 -9.16 1.91
C ASN A 112 18.33 -8.18 1.43
N ALA A 113 19.59 -8.64 1.41
CA ALA A 113 20.74 -7.81 1.06
C ALA A 113 20.63 -7.11 -0.32
N PRO A 114 20.19 -7.76 -1.41
CA PRO A 114 19.96 -7.08 -2.69
C PRO A 114 18.95 -5.93 -2.61
N LEU A 115 17.79 -6.17 -1.99
CA LEU A 115 16.74 -5.15 -1.86
C LEU A 115 17.21 -3.97 -1.00
N ILE A 116 17.84 -4.26 0.14
CA ILE A 116 18.38 -3.24 1.03
C ILE A 116 19.45 -2.42 0.31
N SER A 117 20.38 -3.06 -0.40
CA SER A 117 21.42 -2.37 -1.16
C SER A 117 20.84 -1.47 -2.23
N LYS A 118 19.86 -1.96 -3.02
CA LYS A 118 19.17 -1.19 -4.05
C LYS A 118 18.53 0.07 -3.45
N LYS A 119 17.76 -0.09 -2.36
CA LYS A 119 17.06 1.02 -1.69
C LYS A 119 18.03 2.07 -1.13
N ILE A 120 19.14 1.63 -0.51
CA ILE A 120 20.18 2.55 -0.01
C ILE A 120 20.75 3.37 -1.16
N THR A 121 21.16 2.72 -2.25
CA THR A 121 21.76 3.40 -3.40
C THR A 121 20.81 4.42 -4.02
N GLU A 122 19.54 4.06 -4.20
CA GLU A 122 18.51 4.96 -4.74
C GLU A 122 18.31 6.19 -3.87
N LEU A 123 18.14 6.00 -2.56
CA LEU A 123 17.91 7.09 -1.61
C LEU A 123 19.11 8.02 -1.48
N VAL A 124 20.33 7.46 -1.48
CA VAL A 124 21.56 8.25 -1.43
C VAL A 124 21.72 9.08 -2.69
N GLN A 125 21.46 8.49 -3.86
CA GLN A 125 21.55 9.21 -5.13
C GLN A 125 20.50 10.32 -5.23
N GLU A 126 19.25 10.04 -4.83
CA GLU A 126 18.19 11.05 -4.77
C GLU A 126 18.56 12.20 -3.83
N GLU A 127 19.09 11.91 -2.64
CA GLU A 127 19.49 12.95 -1.68
C GLU A 127 20.65 13.79 -2.21
N ARG A 128 21.61 13.19 -2.95
CA ARG A 128 22.68 13.92 -3.64
C ARG A 128 22.16 14.86 -4.72
N GLU A 129 21.22 14.41 -5.55
CA GLU A 129 20.60 15.24 -6.58
C GLU A 129 19.84 16.43 -5.98
N ILE A 130 19.16 16.21 -4.85
CA ILE A 130 18.47 17.26 -4.12
C ILE A 130 19.47 18.28 -3.54
N VAL A 131 20.55 17.81 -2.90
CA VAL A 131 21.59 18.69 -2.35
C VAL A 131 22.33 19.46 -3.44
N ALA A 132 22.52 18.86 -4.62
CA ALA A 132 23.12 19.50 -5.78
C ALA A 132 22.18 20.49 -6.50
N GLY A 133 20.92 20.62 -6.06
CA GLY A 133 19.91 21.47 -6.68
C GLY A 133 19.42 20.98 -8.05
N GLN A 134 19.71 19.72 -8.40
CA GLN A 134 19.29 19.08 -9.66
C GLN A 134 17.86 18.55 -9.57
N LYS A 135 17.37 18.34 -8.35
CA LYS A 135 16.03 17.86 -8.06
C LYS A 135 15.44 18.69 -6.93
N GLU A 136 14.23 19.21 -7.12
CA GLU A 136 13.54 19.87 -6.01
C GLU A 136 13.15 18.84 -4.96
N ARG A 137 13.38 19.17 -3.68
CA ARG A 137 12.84 18.35 -2.60
C ARG A 137 11.32 18.46 -2.67
N PRO A 138 10.59 17.34 -2.81
CA PRO A 138 9.13 17.39 -2.86
C PRO A 138 8.61 18.12 -1.62
N GLU A 139 7.88 19.22 -1.80
CA GLU A 139 7.21 19.89 -0.69
C GLU A 139 6.18 18.94 -0.06
N VAL A 140 6.07 19.00 1.27
CA VAL A 140 4.98 18.36 2.02
C VAL A 140 3.70 19.16 1.73
N CYS A 141 3.15 18.99 0.54
CA CYS A 141 1.78 19.37 0.26
C CYS A 141 0.87 18.35 0.95
N SER A 142 -0.33 18.77 1.36
CA SER A 142 -1.37 17.96 2.02
C SER A 142 -1.94 16.85 1.11
N GLN A 143 -1.06 16.09 0.49
CA GLN A 143 -1.29 14.96 -0.41
C GLN A 143 -0.55 13.78 0.23
N LYS A 144 -1.33 12.81 0.70
CA LYS A 144 -0.86 11.62 1.42
C LYS A 144 0.25 10.88 0.64
N LYS A 145 1.20 10.32 1.41
CA LYS A 145 2.22 9.31 1.07
C LYS A 145 3.55 9.81 0.47
N ARG A 146 4.46 10.18 1.37
CA ARG A 146 5.90 9.89 1.21
C ARG A 146 6.62 9.66 2.54
N TYR A 147 5.96 9.99 3.65
CA TYR A 147 6.47 9.82 5.00
C TYR A 147 5.57 8.83 5.74
N LEU A 148 6.18 7.72 6.16
CA LEU A 148 5.55 6.68 6.96
C LEU A 148 5.51 7.15 8.41
N ASN A 149 4.31 7.34 8.96
CA ASN A 149 4.14 7.18 10.39
C ASN A 149 4.15 5.67 10.65
N ILE A 150 5.05 5.15 11.49
CA ILE A 150 5.06 3.71 11.82
C ILE A 150 3.68 3.29 12.31
N ASN A 151 2.98 4.13 13.05
CA ASN A 151 1.62 3.83 13.49
C ASN A 151 0.64 3.71 12.30
N GLU A 152 0.74 4.51 11.24
CA GLU A 152 -0.09 4.36 10.03
C GLU A 152 0.17 3.06 9.26
N TYR A 153 1.33 2.41 9.41
CA TYR A 153 1.60 1.08 8.84
C TYR A 153 0.86 -0.05 9.60
N PHE A 154 0.47 0.20 10.85
CA PHE A 154 -0.21 -0.77 11.73
C PHE A 154 -1.67 -0.42 12.01
N TYR A 155 -2.08 0.80 11.70
CA TYR A 155 -3.47 1.20 11.69
C TYR A 155 -4.09 0.74 10.38
N TYR A 156 -5.15 -0.06 10.53
CA TYR A 156 -6.03 -0.48 9.45
C TYR A 156 -5.36 -1.55 8.60
N ASN A 157 -5.74 -2.80 8.77
CA ASN A 157 -7.06 -3.26 8.37
C ASN A 157 -7.16 -4.72 8.83
N LEU A 158 -8.35 -5.17 9.13
CA LEU A 158 -8.65 -6.58 9.35
C LEU A 158 -9.57 -7.02 8.23
N MET A 159 -9.33 -8.21 7.69
CA MET A 159 -10.33 -8.86 6.84
C MET A 159 -11.22 -9.79 7.67
N VAL A 160 -12.54 -9.58 7.54
CA VAL A 160 -13.55 -10.48 8.07
C VAL A 160 -14.29 -11.11 6.90
N SER A 161 -14.31 -12.45 6.86
CA SER A 161 -15.28 -13.17 6.04
C SER A 161 -16.45 -13.57 6.94
N LEU A 162 -17.64 -13.12 6.57
CA LEU A 162 -18.91 -13.44 7.21
C LEU A 162 -19.73 -14.32 6.26
N LYS A 163 -20.13 -15.49 6.76
CA LYS A 163 -21.10 -16.34 6.08
C LYS A 163 -22.29 -16.61 6.98
N ALA A 164 -23.22 -15.66 7.09
CA ALA A 164 -24.41 -15.76 7.94
C ALA A 164 -25.70 -15.59 7.12
N ARG A 165 -26.82 -16.16 7.59
CA ARG A 165 -28.16 -15.91 7.02
C ARG A 165 -28.53 -14.42 7.20
N ASP A 166 -29.27 -13.84 6.25
CA ASP A 166 -29.62 -12.40 6.21
C ASP A 166 -30.12 -11.80 7.53
N SER A 167 -30.89 -12.58 8.31
CA SER A 167 -31.46 -12.13 9.60
C SER A 167 -30.41 -11.94 10.71
N VAL A 168 -29.27 -12.61 10.61
CA VAL A 168 -28.18 -12.54 11.60
C VAL A 168 -27.17 -11.46 11.22
N PHE A 169 -27.07 -11.17 9.93
CA PHE A 169 -26.12 -10.25 9.34
C PHE A 169 -26.12 -8.86 9.99
N TYR A 170 -27.31 -8.24 10.08
CA TYR A 170 -27.47 -6.91 10.68
C TYR A 170 -26.98 -6.87 12.12
N SER A 171 -27.27 -7.93 12.90
CA SER A 171 -26.87 -7.99 14.31
C SER A 171 -25.35 -8.09 14.48
N ILE A 172 -24.67 -8.82 13.59
CA ILE A 172 -23.21 -8.89 13.58
C ILE A 172 -22.64 -7.51 13.25
N ILE A 173 -23.06 -6.88 12.16
CA ILE A 173 -22.58 -5.54 11.77
C ILE A 173 -22.80 -4.51 12.87
N GLN A 174 -23.97 -4.53 13.52
CA GLN A 174 -24.24 -3.62 14.63
C GLN A 174 -23.28 -3.88 15.80
N ARG A 175 -23.05 -5.14 16.16
CA ARG A 175 -22.09 -5.51 17.20
C ARG A 175 -20.65 -5.08 16.87
N ILE A 176 -20.25 -5.17 15.60
CA ILE A 176 -18.94 -4.69 15.11
C ILE A 176 -18.80 -3.19 15.38
N LYS A 177 -19.83 -2.41 15.01
CA LYS A 177 -19.87 -0.95 15.21
C LYS A 177 -19.90 -0.58 16.70
N ASP A 178 -20.70 -1.28 17.49
CA ASP A 178 -20.81 -1.06 18.94
C ASP A 178 -19.49 -1.34 19.67
N ASP A 179 -18.66 -2.26 19.15
CA ASP A 179 -17.30 -2.52 19.66
C ASP A 179 -16.28 -1.47 19.19
N GLY A 180 -16.69 -0.48 18.39
CA GLY A 180 -15.87 0.64 17.94
C GLY A 180 -15.05 0.37 16.68
N PHE A 181 -15.41 -0.63 15.88
CA PHE A 181 -14.84 -0.79 14.54
C PHE A 181 -15.59 0.07 13.52
N GLU A 182 -14.83 0.68 12.62
CA GLU A 182 -15.34 1.28 11.40
C GLU A 182 -15.20 0.28 10.23
N ILE A 183 -16.12 0.35 9.27
CA ILE A 183 -16.07 -0.47 8.06
C ILE A 183 -15.50 0.43 6.96
N ALA A 184 -14.24 0.20 6.57
CA ALA A 184 -13.60 0.97 5.51
C ALA A 184 -14.01 0.48 4.12
N MET A 185 -14.12 -0.84 3.93
CA MET A 185 -14.56 -1.45 2.69
C MET A 185 -15.44 -2.67 2.98
N GLN A 186 -16.37 -2.96 2.09
CA GLN A 186 -17.17 -4.18 2.14
C GLN A 186 -17.50 -4.65 0.74
N LYS A 187 -17.51 -5.97 0.51
CA LYS A 187 -18.00 -6.54 -0.74
C LYS A 187 -18.51 -7.96 -0.57
N GLU A 188 -19.58 -8.27 -1.29
CA GLU A 188 -20.09 -9.62 -1.39
C GLU A 188 -19.39 -10.34 -2.55
N ILE A 189 -18.87 -11.54 -2.29
CA ILE A 189 -18.16 -12.35 -3.28
C ILE A 189 -18.64 -13.80 -3.22
N ASN A 190 -18.76 -14.42 -4.39
CA ASN A 190 -18.86 -15.88 -4.53
C ASN A 190 -17.48 -16.39 -4.91
N LEU A 191 -16.81 -17.09 -3.98
CA LEU A 191 -15.49 -17.64 -4.24
C LEU A 191 -15.60 -18.85 -5.18
N SER A 192 -14.78 -18.87 -6.23
CA SER A 192 -14.55 -20.11 -6.98
C SER A 192 -13.75 -21.09 -6.13
N GLU A 193 -13.80 -22.39 -6.48
CA GLU A 193 -12.98 -23.39 -5.79
C GLU A 193 -11.48 -23.07 -5.90
N GLU A 194 -11.03 -22.56 -7.05
CA GLU A 194 -9.65 -22.12 -7.27
C GLU A 194 -9.25 -20.99 -6.32
N GLN A 195 -10.09 -19.94 -6.23
CA GLN A 195 -9.86 -18.81 -5.32
C GLN A 195 -9.86 -19.26 -3.85
N ALA A 196 -10.79 -20.14 -3.46
CA ALA A 196 -10.86 -20.65 -2.10
C ALA A 196 -9.63 -21.50 -1.75
N ARG A 197 -9.13 -22.32 -2.68
CA ARG A 197 -7.90 -23.11 -2.51
C ARG A 197 -6.67 -22.24 -2.40
N GLU A 198 -6.55 -21.21 -3.24
CA GLU A 198 -5.46 -20.24 -3.16
C GLU A 198 -5.45 -19.52 -1.82
N PHE A 199 -6.61 -19.04 -1.39
CA PHE A 199 -6.76 -18.29 -0.15
C PHE A 199 -6.46 -19.14 1.09
N TYR A 200 -6.99 -20.36 1.16
CA TYR A 200 -6.80 -21.28 2.30
C TYR A 200 -5.66 -22.29 2.10
N LYS A 201 -4.69 -22.00 1.22
CA LYS A 201 -3.62 -22.93 0.85
C LYS A 201 -2.86 -23.51 2.04
N GLU A 202 -2.67 -22.74 3.11
CA GLU A 202 -1.99 -23.19 4.32
C GLU A 202 -2.73 -24.35 5.03
N HIS A 203 -4.04 -24.49 4.79
CA HIS A 203 -4.89 -25.54 5.33
C HIS A 203 -5.02 -26.75 4.40
N GLU A 204 -4.38 -26.77 3.22
CA GLU A 204 -4.62 -27.78 2.18
C GLU A 204 -4.39 -29.22 2.64
N ASN A 205 -3.48 -29.42 3.60
CA ASN A 205 -3.14 -30.73 4.15
C ASN A 205 -3.97 -31.13 5.38
N GLU A 206 -4.94 -30.32 5.79
CA GLU A 206 -5.77 -30.57 6.96
C GLU A 206 -7.00 -31.41 6.60
N ASP A 207 -7.37 -32.38 7.45
CA ASP A 207 -8.48 -33.31 7.17
C ASP A 207 -9.84 -32.60 6.96
N TYR A 208 -10.01 -31.40 7.55
CA TYR A 208 -11.22 -30.59 7.42
C TYR A 208 -11.24 -29.69 6.17
N PHE A 209 -10.15 -29.64 5.40
CA PHE A 209 -10.01 -28.73 4.26
C PHE A 209 -11.07 -28.93 3.15
N PRO A 210 -11.46 -30.17 2.76
CA PRO A 210 -12.50 -30.35 1.75
C PRO A 210 -13.85 -29.75 2.19
N PHE A 211 -14.20 -29.89 3.47
CA PHE A 211 -15.41 -29.31 4.03
C PHE A 211 -15.32 -27.79 4.11
N LEU A 212 -14.15 -27.23 4.46
CA LEU A 212 -13.91 -25.78 4.40
C LEU A 212 -14.13 -25.23 2.98
N LEU A 213 -13.58 -25.88 1.95
CA LEU A 213 -13.75 -25.46 0.56
C LEU A 213 -15.22 -25.48 0.14
N GLU A 214 -15.95 -26.57 0.41
CA GLU A 214 -17.38 -26.66 0.13
C GLU A 214 -18.16 -25.54 0.81
N GLN A 215 -17.83 -25.24 2.07
CA GLN A 215 -18.46 -24.13 2.77
C GLN A 215 -18.08 -22.77 2.19
N MET A 216 -16.84 -22.52 1.79
CA MET A 216 -16.44 -21.19 1.31
C MET A 216 -16.91 -20.90 -0.12
N THR A 217 -17.16 -21.94 -0.92
CA THR A 217 -17.62 -21.83 -2.31
C THR A 217 -19.14 -21.84 -2.46
N ASN A 218 -19.87 -22.29 -1.44
CA ASN A 218 -21.32 -22.41 -1.50
C ASN A 218 -22.02 -21.10 -1.09
N GLY A 219 -22.32 -20.25 -2.06
CA GLY A 219 -23.10 -19.02 -1.86
C GLY A 219 -22.26 -17.81 -1.45
N PRO A 220 -22.91 -16.64 -1.27
CA PRO A 220 -22.22 -15.38 -1.09
C PRO A 220 -21.52 -15.30 0.25
N THR A 221 -20.32 -14.73 0.21
CA THR A 221 -19.50 -14.39 1.37
C THR A 221 -19.36 -12.88 1.43
N LEU A 222 -19.69 -12.27 2.57
CA LEU A 222 -19.36 -10.87 2.77
C LEU A 222 -17.95 -10.74 3.31
N VAL A 223 -17.14 -9.95 2.63
CA VAL A 223 -15.81 -9.55 3.07
C VAL A 223 -15.86 -8.12 3.57
N LEU A 224 -15.34 -7.88 4.78
CA LEU A 224 -15.23 -6.56 5.38
C LEU A 224 -13.77 -6.22 5.63
N ALA A 225 -13.35 -5.02 5.25
CA ALA A 225 -12.13 -4.38 5.73
C ALA A 225 -12.50 -3.49 6.92
N LEU A 226 -12.09 -3.90 8.13
CA LEU A 226 -12.40 -3.18 9.36
C LEU A 226 -11.23 -2.33 9.85
N THR A 227 -11.56 -1.17 10.41
CA THR A 227 -10.60 -0.17 10.87
C THR A 227 -10.81 0.15 12.34
N ARG A 228 -9.72 0.06 13.11
CA ARG A 228 -9.63 0.42 14.54
C ARG A 228 -8.16 0.44 14.98
N GLU A 229 -7.86 1.14 16.07
CA GLU A 229 -6.62 0.91 16.83
C GLU A 229 -6.54 -0.56 17.29
N ASN A 230 -5.38 -1.21 17.07
CA ASN A 230 -5.16 -2.62 17.40
C ASN A 230 -6.24 -3.58 16.84
N ALA A 231 -6.78 -3.27 15.65
CA ALA A 231 -7.92 -3.95 15.03
C ALA A 231 -7.84 -5.48 15.08
N VAL A 232 -6.71 -6.07 14.69
CA VAL A 232 -6.54 -7.53 14.65
C VAL A 232 -6.67 -8.15 16.04
N ALA A 233 -5.97 -7.62 17.04
CA ALA A 233 -6.03 -8.16 18.40
C ALA A 233 -7.42 -8.03 19.01
N HIS A 234 -8.05 -6.87 18.85
CA HIS A 234 -9.42 -6.63 19.29
C HIS A 234 -10.42 -7.56 18.63
N TRP A 235 -10.29 -7.78 17.33
CA TRP A 235 -11.18 -8.66 16.59
C TRP A 235 -11.03 -10.11 17.02
N ARG A 236 -9.81 -10.58 17.21
CA ARG A 236 -9.54 -11.94 17.72
C ARG A 236 -10.19 -12.15 19.08
N ASN A 237 -10.15 -11.14 19.95
CA ASN A 237 -10.85 -11.16 21.23
C ASN A 237 -12.39 -11.18 21.06
N LEU A 238 -12.93 -10.34 20.17
CA LEU A 238 -14.37 -10.26 19.89
C LEU A 238 -14.92 -11.55 19.25
N LEU A 239 -14.14 -12.18 18.35
CA LEU A 239 -14.45 -13.49 17.77
C LEU A 239 -14.51 -14.60 18.81
N GLY A 240 -13.55 -14.61 19.72
CA GLY A 240 -13.33 -15.69 20.69
C GLY A 240 -12.57 -16.90 20.10
N PRO A 241 -12.52 -18.00 20.87
CA PRO A 241 -11.79 -19.23 20.53
C PRO A 241 -12.06 -19.79 19.13
N LYS A 242 -11.15 -20.65 18.64
CA LYS A 242 -11.24 -21.22 17.28
C LYS A 242 -12.29 -22.31 17.17
N THR A 243 -12.63 -23.01 18.24
CA THR A 243 -13.70 -24.00 18.19
C THR A 243 -14.98 -23.43 18.80
N ILE A 244 -16.14 -23.84 18.27
CA ILE A 244 -17.44 -23.41 18.81
C ILE A 244 -17.61 -23.87 20.26
N GLU A 245 -17.11 -25.06 20.61
CA GLU A 245 -17.19 -25.60 21.96
C GLU A 245 -16.39 -24.78 22.97
N GLU A 246 -15.12 -24.46 22.66
CA GLU A 246 -14.29 -23.58 23.48
C GLU A 246 -14.92 -22.19 23.57
N ALA A 247 -15.43 -21.65 22.46
CA ALA A 247 -16.05 -20.34 22.47
C ALA A 247 -17.27 -20.29 23.40
N LYS A 248 -18.18 -21.27 23.30
CA LYS A 248 -19.35 -21.37 24.19
C LYS A 248 -18.98 -21.55 25.67
N LYS A 249 -17.85 -22.20 25.96
CA LYS A 249 -17.39 -22.47 27.34
C LYS A 249 -16.63 -21.30 27.95
N GLU A 250 -15.68 -20.74 27.22
CA GLU A 250 -14.71 -19.77 27.73
C GLU A 250 -15.16 -18.32 27.52
N ASN A 251 -15.88 -18.05 26.42
CA ASN A 251 -16.39 -16.71 26.13
C ASN A 251 -17.78 -16.77 25.46
N PRO A 252 -18.85 -17.04 26.23
CA PRO A 252 -20.21 -17.16 25.70
C PRO A 252 -20.73 -15.92 24.95
N ASN A 253 -20.11 -14.75 25.20
CA ASN A 253 -20.47 -13.48 24.57
C ASN A 253 -19.68 -13.16 23.31
N SER A 254 -18.76 -14.04 22.90
CA SER A 254 -18.00 -13.89 21.66
C SER A 254 -18.89 -14.08 20.43
N LEU A 255 -18.49 -13.52 19.29
CA LEU A 255 -19.26 -13.65 18.06
C LEU A 255 -19.39 -15.13 17.65
N ARG A 256 -18.34 -15.95 17.80
CA ARG A 256 -18.39 -17.38 17.46
C ARG A 256 -19.31 -18.17 18.38
N ALA A 257 -19.41 -17.80 19.65
CA ALA A 257 -20.35 -18.45 20.57
C ALA A 257 -21.81 -18.05 20.27
N GLN A 258 -22.06 -16.77 20.02
CA GLN A 258 -23.41 -16.22 19.81
C GLN A 258 -24.01 -16.56 18.44
N TYR A 259 -23.17 -16.68 17.42
CA TYR A 259 -23.60 -16.88 16.02
C TYR A 259 -23.20 -18.24 15.45
N ALA A 260 -22.85 -19.20 16.29
CA ALA A 260 -22.66 -20.58 15.86
C ALA A 260 -23.95 -21.13 15.25
N VAL A 261 -23.82 -21.86 14.14
CA VAL A 261 -24.93 -22.63 13.57
C VAL A 261 -24.79 -24.08 13.99
N ASP A 262 -25.88 -24.61 14.53
CA ASP A 262 -25.93 -25.99 14.99
C ASP A 262 -25.61 -26.97 13.85
N ASN A 263 -24.85 -28.02 14.16
CA ASN A 263 -24.40 -29.09 13.24
C ASN A 263 -23.38 -28.67 12.16
N ILE A 264 -22.75 -27.49 12.25
CA ILE A 264 -21.61 -27.11 11.41
C ILE A 264 -20.36 -26.94 12.30
N PRO A 265 -19.30 -27.76 12.13
CA PRO A 265 -18.12 -27.68 12.98
C PRO A 265 -17.19 -26.49 12.66
N ILE A 266 -17.38 -25.84 11.51
CA ILE A 266 -16.57 -24.70 11.06
C ILE A 266 -17.25 -23.38 11.45
N ASN A 267 -16.47 -22.42 11.95
CA ASN A 267 -17.00 -21.07 12.22
C ASN A 267 -17.32 -20.33 10.94
N GLN A 268 -18.44 -19.62 10.95
CA GLN A 268 -18.88 -18.72 9.88
C GLN A 268 -18.18 -17.36 9.88
N LEU A 269 -17.31 -17.14 10.86
CA LEU A 269 -16.62 -15.88 11.11
C LEU A 269 -15.11 -16.10 11.06
N HIS A 270 -14.51 -15.58 10.01
CA HIS A 270 -13.06 -15.51 9.85
C HIS A 270 -12.52 -14.17 10.37
N GLY A 271 -11.24 -14.16 10.70
CA GLY A 271 -10.53 -12.94 11.03
C GLY A 271 -9.04 -13.19 10.94
N SER A 272 -8.34 -12.29 10.26
CA SER A 272 -6.90 -12.32 10.10
C SER A 272 -6.19 -12.59 11.44
N SER A 273 -5.19 -13.47 11.43
CA SER A 273 -4.52 -13.91 12.66
C SER A 273 -3.42 -12.95 13.13
N SER A 274 -2.89 -12.18 12.18
CA SER A 274 -1.87 -11.16 12.37
C SER A 274 -2.10 -9.97 11.43
N PRO A 275 -1.47 -8.80 11.68
CA PRO A 275 -1.50 -7.69 10.73
C PRO A 275 -0.94 -8.04 9.34
N ASN A 276 0.02 -8.96 9.28
CA ASN A 276 0.61 -9.40 8.01
C ASN A 276 -0.38 -10.26 7.21
N ASP A 277 -1.10 -11.16 7.89
CA ASP A 277 -2.15 -11.93 7.22
C ASP A 277 -3.24 -10.97 6.76
N ALA A 278 -3.62 -10.00 7.60
CA ALA A 278 -4.63 -9.03 7.23
C ALA A 278 -4.26 -8.26 5.96
N GLN A 279 -3.00 -7.83 5.82
CA GLN A 279 -2.52 -7.20 4.59
C GLN A 279 -2.67 -8.12 3.38
N LYS A 280 -2.17 -9.37 3.45
CA LYS A 280 -2.29 -10.34 2.35
C LYS A 280 -3.73 -10.61 1.97
N GLU A 281 -4.58 -10.78 2.97
CA GLU A 281 -6.01 -11.04 2.80
C GLU A 281 -6.69 -9.83 2.14
N LEU A 282 -6.33 -8.60 2.49
CA LEU A 282 -6.87 -7.40 1.83
C LEU A 282 -6.36 -7.24 0.41
N GLU A 283 -5.10 -7.57 0.12
CA GLU A 283 -4.60 -7.54 -1.26
C GLU A 283 -5.32 -8.58 -2.12
N PHE A 284 -5.62 -9.76 -1.56
CA PHE A 284 -6.37 -10.80 -2.24
C PHE A 284 -7.83 -10.38 -2.52
N PHE A 285 -8.52 -9.82 -1.51
CA PHE A 285 -9.93 -9.48 -1.63
C PHE A 285 -10.20 -8.05 -2.08
N PHE A 286 -9.29 -7.10 -1.95
CA PHE A 286 -9.46 -5.72 -2.40
C PHE A 286 -8.20 -5.27 -3.16
N PRO A 287 -7.85 -5.97 -4.26
CA PRO A 287 -6.62 -5.69 -4.98
C PRO A 287 -6.63 -4.25 -5.48
N GLN A 288 -5.58 -3.50 -5.14
CA GLN A 288 -5.41 -2.17 -5.71
C GLN A 288 -5.10 -2.30 -7.19
N GLU A 289 -5.84 -1.55 -8.00
CA GLU A 289 -5.63 -1.48 -9.43
C GLU A 289 -5.25 -0.05 -9.80
N HIS A 290 -4.43 0.06 -10.84
CA HIS A 290 -4.02 1.34 -11.40
C HIS A 290 -4.64 1.49 -12.78
N THR A 291 -5.15 2.69 -13.07
CA THR A 291 -5.63 3.04 -14.40
C THR A 291 -5.06 4.38 -14.85
N LEU A 292 -4.92 4.55 -16.16
CA LEU A 292 -4.61 5.85 -16.72
C LEU A 292 -5.90 6.65 -16.90
N ALA A 293 -5.89 7.87 -16.39
CA ALA A 293 -6.89 8.88 -16.69
C ALA A 293 -6.26 10.05 -17.44
N LEU A 294 -6.96 10.56 -18.44
CA LEU A 294 -6.54 11.74 -19.18
C LEU A 294 -7.71 12.71 -19.27
N ILE A 295 -7.49 13.97 -18.91
CA ILE A 295 -8.38 15.09 -19.21
C ILE A 295 -7.87 15.75 -20.48
N LYS A 296 -8.71 15.78 -21.52
CA LYS A 296 -8.39 16.30 -22.85
C LYS A 296 -8.11 17.81 -22.80
N PRO A 297 -7.35 18.38 -23.75
CA PRO A 297 -6.91 19.77 -23.67
C PRO A 297 -8.05 20.79 -23.52
N ASP A 298 -9.17 20.57 -24.20
CA ASP A 298 -10.33 21.45 -24.16
C ASP A 298 -11.02 21.47 -22.79
N ALA A 299 -11.19 20.29 -22.17
CA ALA A 299 -11.75 20.15 -20.83
C ALA A 299 -10.75 20.53 -19.73
N ALA A 300 -9.46 20.25 -19.92
CA ALA A 300 -8.42 20.65 -18.99
C ALA A 300 -8.36 22.18 -18.85
N LYS A 301 -8.54 22.91 -19.96
CA LYS A 301 -8.57 24.38 -19.96
C LYS A 301 -9.75 24.98 -19.19
N LYS A 302 -10.91 24.29 -19.15
CA LYS A 302 -12.18 24.85 -18.64
C LYS A 302 -12.65 24.24 -17.31
N HIS A 303 -12.38 22.97 -17.09
CA HIS A 303 -13.04 22.13 -16.09
C HIS A 303 -12.08 21.19 -15.33
N LYS A 304 -10.76 21.42 -15.41
CA LYS A 304 -9.74 20.56 -14.76
C LYS A 304 -10.05 20.33 -13.28
N ASP A 305 -10.24 21.41 -12.52
CA ASP A 305 -10.41 21.32 -11.07
C ASP A 305 -11.71 20.59 -10.69
N ASP A 306 -12.80 20.84 -11.42
CA ASP A 306 -14.08 20.16 -11.22
C ASP A 306 -13.98 18.65 -11.50
N ILE A 307 -13.31 18.27 -12.59
CA ILE A 307 -13.10 16.86 -12.96
C ILE A 307 -12.20 16.18 -11.94
N MET A 308 -11.11 16.83 -11.52
CA MET A 308 -10.22 16.30 -10.49
C MET A 308 -10.93 16.14 -9.14
N GLN A 309 -11.86 17.04 -8.82
CA GLN A 309 -12.68 16.90 -7.62
C GLN A 309 -13.63 15.70 -7.74
N LYS A 310 -14.32 15.51 -8.87
CA LYS A 310 -15.16 14.31 -9.09
C LYS A 310 -14.35 13.01 -9.00
N VAL A 311 -13.11 12.98 -9.49
CA VAL A 311 -12.20 11.83 -9.34
C VAL A 311 -11.95 11.50 -7.87
N LYS A 312 -11.66 12.52 -7.04
CA LYS A 312 -11.44 12.35 -5.59
C LYS A 312 -12.71 11.92 -4.87
N ASP A 313 -13.84 12.56 -5.17
CA ASP A 313 -15.14 12.26 -4.57
C ASP A 313 -15.60 10.82 -4.90
N ALA A 314 -15.23 10.31 -6.08
CA ALA A 314 -15.43 8.93 -6.47
C ALA A 314 -14.46 7.94 -5.78
N GLY A 315 -13.61 8.40 -4.86
CA GLY A 315 -12.74 7.56 -4.04
C GLY A 315 -11.45 7.11 -4.72
N PHE A 316 -11.06 7.73 -5.85
CA PHE A 316 -9.75 7.47 -6.46
C PHE A 316 -8.64 8.19 -5.71
N THR A 317 -7.50 7.51 -5.57
CA THR A 317 -6.24 8.16 -5.23
C THR A 317 -5.52 8.57 -6.50
N ILE A 318 -5.07 9.82 -6.61
CA ILE A 318 -4.23 10.29 -7.72
C ILE A 318 -2.77 10.03 -7.33
N SER A 319 -2.19 8.96 -7.87
CA SER A 319 -0.85 8.49 -7.52
C SER A 319 0.26 9.24 -8.28
N LYS A 320 -0.02 9.65 -9.52
CA LYS A 320 0.83 10.57 -10.29
C LYS A 320 -0.04 11.49 -11.12
N ILE A 321 0.49 12.67 -11.41
CA ILE A 321 -0.13 13.66 -12.30
C ILE A 321 0.94 14.33 -13.16
N LYS A 322 0.61 14.59 -14.41
CA LYS A 322 1.45 15.32 -15.37
C LYS A 322 0.55 16.20 -16.22
N GLU A 323 0.96 17.43 -16.47
CA GLU A 323 0.27 18.34 -17.36
C GLU A 323 1.22 18.71 -18.50
N GLU A 324 0.92 18.21 -19.70
CA GLU A 324 1.78 18.39 -20.86
C GLU A 324 0.99 18.33 -22.16
N ALA A 325 1.48 19.00 -23.19
CA ALA A 325 0.97 18.82 -24.54
C ALA A 325 1.51 17.49 -25.09
N LEU A 326 0.62 16.60 -25.53
CA LEU A 326 1.04 15.36 -26.14
C LEU A 326 1.74 15.64 -27.47
N THR A 327 2.82 14.94 -27.76
CA THR A 327 3.37 14.93 -29.11
C THR A 327 2.42 14.18 -30.04
N ARG A 328 2.49 14.47 -31.35
CA ARG A 328 1.72 13.71 -32.34
C ARG A 328 2.01 12.21 -32.25
N GLU A 329 3.27 11.83 -32.02
CA GLU A 329 3.67 10.44 -31.85
C GLU A 329 2.97 9.78 -30.64
N MET A 330 2.96 10.47 -29.50
CA MET A 330 2.25 9.99 -28.30
C MET A 330 0.75 9.87 -28.57
N ALA A 331 0.12 10.89 -29.15
CA ALA A 331 -1.31 10.87 -29.47
C ALA A 331 -1.67 9.73 -30.43
N THR A 332 -0.89 9.50 -31.48
CA THR A 332 -1.06 8.37 -32.41
C THR A 332 -0.97 7.03 -31.68
N LYS A 333 0.00 6.87 -30.76
CA LYS A 333 0.15 5.64 -29.97
C LYS A 333 -1.04 5.42 -29.03
N PHE A 334 -1.54 6.47 -28.38
CA PHE A 334 -2.71 6.44 -27.50
C PHE A 334 -3.98 5.98 -28.23
N TYR A 335 -4.16 6.44 -29.46
CA TYR A 335 -5.36 6.19 -30.25
C TYR A 335 -5.13 5.17 -31.36
N LYS A 336 -4.12 4.29 -31.23
CA LYS A 336 -3.74 3.30 -32.24
C LYS A 336 -4.93 2.42 -32.69
N ASP A 337 -5.81 2.05 -31.77
CA ASP A 337 -7.03 1.27 -32.08
C ASP A 337 -8.07 2.04 -32.93
N HIS A 338 -7.81 3.31 -33.23
CA HIS A 338 -8.62 4.16 -34.10
C HIS A 338 -7.90 4.52 -35.40
N GLU A 339 -6.68 4.02 -35.62
CA GLU A 339 -5.94 4.23 -36.85
C GLU A 339 -6.75 3.73 -38.06
N GLY A 340 -6.78 4.53 -39.13
CA GLY A 340 -7.58 4.27 -40.33
C GLY A 340 -9.06 4.64 -40.24
N LYS A 341 -9.56 5.10 -39.08
CA LYS A 341 -10.92 5.66 -38.99
C LYS A 341 -10.96 7.10 -39.53
N PRO A 342 -12.07 7.55 -40.15
CA PRO A 342 -12.16 8.87 -40.77
C PRO A 342 -11.87 10.05 -39.83
N PHE A 343 -12.11 9.88 -38.53
CA PHE A 343 -11.93 10.91 -37.50
C PHE A 343 -10.56 10.85 -36.80
N PHE A 344 -9.67 9.92 -37.17
CA PHE A 344 -8.41 9.69 -36.46
C PHE A 344 -7.49 10.91 -36.49
N GLU A 345 -7.32 11.51 -37.66
CA GLU A 345 -6.45 12.68 -37.85
C GLU A 345 -6.94 13.90 -37.07
N GLU A 346 -8.25 14.11 -37.04
CA GLU A 346 -8.88 15.17 -36.27
C GLU A 346 -8.72 14.94 -34.77
N LEU A 347 -8.90 13.69 -34.30
CA LEU A 347 -8.67 13.32 -32.90
C LEU A 347 -7.20 13.56 -32.49
N VAL A 348 -6.24 13.17 -33.33
CA VAL A 348 -4.81 13.42 -33.07
C VAL A 348 -4.52 14.91 -33.04
N ALA A 349 -5.08 15.70 -33.97
CA ALA A 349 -4.90 17.15 -33.98
C ALA A 349 -5.39 17.77 -32.67
N LEU A 350 -6.64 17.49 -32.27
CA LEU A 350 -7.25 17.98 -31.02
C LEU A 350 -6.39 17.67 -29.78
N MET A 351 -5.79 16.48 -29.72
CA MET A 351 -4.98 16.04 -28.59
C MET A 351 -3.61 16.72 -28.51
N THR A 352 -3.14 17.29 -29.63
CA THR A 352 -1.86 18.01 -29.74
C THR A 352 -2.01 19.54 -29.66
N GLU A 353 -3.24 20.07 -29.64
CA GLU A 353 -3.53 21.51 -29.63
C GLU A 353 -3.17 22.22 -28.32
N GLY A 354 -3.05 21.48 -27.22
CA GLY A 354 -2.76 22.05 -25.91
C GLY A 354 -2.42 21.01 -24.85
N PRO A 355 -2.15 21.47 -23.61
CA PRO A 355 -1.81 20.59 -22.51
C PRO A 355 -2.99 19.73 -22.09
N SER A 356 -2.78 18.42 -22.02
CA SER A 356 -3.67 17.47 -21.35
C SER A 356 -3.22 17.28 -19.91
N VAL A 357 -4.15 16.90 -19.03
CA VAL A 357 -3.81 16.45 -17.66
C VAL A 357 -3.87 14.93 -17.64
N VAL A 358 -2.73 14.28 -17.50
CA VAL A 358 -2.61 12.82 -17.43
C VAL A 358 -2.37 12.42 -15.98
N MET A 359 -3.09 11.41 -15.51
CA MET A 359 -3.06 10.94 -14.14
C MET A 359 -2.95 9.42 -14.08
N VAL A 360 -2.26 8.92 -13.06
CA VAL A 360 -2.37 7.53 -12.63
C VAL A 360 -3.34 7.49 -11.46
N LEU A 361 -4.47 6.82 -11.64
CA LEU A 361 -5.50 6.67 -10.61
C LEU A 361 -5.42 5.29 -9.98
N THR A 362 -5.50 5.23 -8.65
CA THR A 362 -5.47 4.00 -7.86
C THR A 362 -6.78 3.83 -7.09
N LYS A 363 -7.41 2.66 -7.25
CA LYS A 363 -8.64 2.23 -6.57
C LYS A 363 -8.81 0.71 -6.74
N GLU A 364 -9.61 0.05 -5.92
CA GLU A 364 -10.11 -1.28 -6.29
C GLU A 364 -10.91 -1.17 -7.61
N ASN A 365 -10.66 -2.09 -8.55
CA ASN A 365 -11.31 -2.10 -9.88
C ASN A 365 -11.16 -0.77 -10.66
N ALA A 366 -10.01 -0.10 -10.52
CA ALA A 366 -9.80 1.27 -11.00
C ALA A 366 -10.18 1.48 -12.47
N VAL A 367 -9.83 0.55 -13.39
CA VAL A 367 -10.19 0.69 -14.81
C VAL A 367 -11.71 0.70 -14.98
N GLN A 368 -12.42 -0.23 -14.36
CA GLN A 368 -13.88 -0.32 -14.47
C GLN A 368 -14.57 0.90 -13.84
N GLU A 369 -14.18 1.25 -12.62
CA GLU A 369 -14.71 2.39 -11.88
C GLU A 369 -14.47 3.70 -12.64
N TRP A 370 -13.30 3.85 -13.28
CA TRP A 370 -12.98 5.06 -14.04
C TRP A 370 -13.84 5.14 -15.30
N ARG A 371 -14.04 4.02 -16.00
CA ARG A 371 -14.94 3.95 -17.15
C ARG A 371 -16.38 4.30 -16.79
N GLN A 372 -16.85 3.83 -15.64
CA GLN A 372 -18.18 4.18 -15.12
C GLN A 372 -18.28 5.67 -14.81
N LEU A 373 -17.27 6.25 -14.16
CA LEU A 373 -17.23 7.69 -13.84
C LEU A 373 -17.16 8.57 -15.11
N MET A 374 -16.43 8.13 -16.14
CA MET A 374 -16.38 8.80 -17.43
C MET A 374 -17.73 8.80 -18.14
N GLY A 375 -18.45 7.67 -18.10
CA GLY A 375 -19.71 7.47 -18.81
C GLY A 375 -19.55 7.12 -20.31
N PRO A 376 -20.67 6.93 -21.04
CA PRO A 376 -20.67 6.62 -22.47
C PRO A 376 -19.86 7.61 -23.30
N THR A 377 -19.20 7.13 -24.36
CA THR A 377 -18.35 7.96 -25.24
C THR A 377 -19.12 9.08 -25.93
N ASP A 378 -20.37 8.81 -26.31
CA ASP A 378 -21.29 9.80 -26.88
C ASP A 378 -21.92 10.61 -25.75
N PRO A 379 -21.77 11.95 -25.74
CA PRO A 379 -22.28 12.79 -24.68
C PRO A 379 -23.81 12.81 -24.56
N GLU A 380 -24.55 12.63 -25.66
CA GLU A 380 -26.02 12.59 -25.61
C GLU A 380 -26.49 11.31 -24.93
N VAL A 381 -25.87 10.17 -25.27
CA VAL A 381 -26.11 8.90 -24.58
C VAL A 381 -25.70 8.99 -23.11
N ALA A 382 -24.60 9.69 -22.81
CA ALA A 382 -24.16 9.93 -21.43
C ALA A 382 -25.17 10.75 -20.64
N LYS A 383 -25.71 11.84 -21.21
CA LYS A 383 -26.75 12.67 -20.57
C LYS A 383 -28.03 11.89 -20.27
N GLU A 384 -28.41 10.95 -21.13
CA GLU A 384 -29.60 10.13 -20.93
C GLU A 384 -29.37 9.01 -19.90
N SER A 385 -28.30 8.23 -20.07
CA SER A 385 -28.08 6.99 -19.30
C SER A 385 -27.24 7.18 -18.04
N SER A 386 -26.42 8.24 -17.95
CA SER A 386 -25.52 8.52 -16.83
C SER A 386 -25.31 10.04 -16.65
N PRO A 387 -26.36 10.81 -16.28
CA PRO A 387 -26.31 12.28 -16.23
C PRO A 387 -25.22 12.86 -15.32
N GLU A 388 -24.80 12.10 -14.31
CA GLU A 388 -23.76 12.49 -13.36
C GLU A 388 -22.32 12.19 -13.83
N SER A 389 -22.18 11.51 -14.98
CA SER A 389 -20.87 11.16 -15.54
C SER A 389 -20.11 12.38 -16.04
N ILE A 390 -18.77 12.25 -16.10
CA ILE A 390 -17.90 13.33 -16.58
C ILE A 390 -18.28 13.74 -18.01
N ARG A 391 -18.57 12.76 -18.89
CA ARG A 391 -18.95 13.05 -20.28
C ARG A 391 -20.31 13.74 -20.38
N ALA A 392 -21.29 13.37 -19.56
CA ALA A 392 -22.57 14.05 -19.56
C ALA A 392 -22.45 15.55 -19.19
N GLN A 393 -21.54 15.86 -18.26
CA GLN A 393 -21.40 17.20 -17.69
C GLN A 393 -20.44 18.11 -18.46
N PHE A 394 -19.35 17.57 -19.01
CA PHE A 394 -18.24 18.38 -19.52
C PHE A 394 -17.89 18.14 -21.00
N ALA A 395 -18.46 17.12 -21.65
CA ALA A 395 -18.20 16.89 -23.07
C ALA A 395 -18.90 17.95 -23.94
N GLN A 396 -18.23 18.34 -25.03
CA GLN A 396 -18.79 19.24 -26.04
C GLN A 396 -19.43 18.45 -27.19
N ASP A 397 -18.75 17.40 -27.64
CA ASP A 397 -19.18 16.50 -28.72
C ASP A 397 -18.47 15.13 -28.58
N ILE A 398 -18.64 14.24 -29.57
CA ILE A 398 -18.09 12.88 -29.54
C ILE A 398 -16.55 12.84 -29.58
N LEU A 399 -15.89 13.79 -30.25
CA LEU A 399 -14.43 13.87 -30.33
C LEU A 399 -13.87 14.64 -29.13
N SER A 400 -14.56 15.69 -28.70
CA SER A 400 -14.27 16.54 -27.53
C SER A 400 -15.05 16.08 -26.30
N ASN A 401 -14.95 14.79 -25.99
CA ASN A 401 -15.70 14.15 -24.91
C ASN A 401 -15.03 14.26 -23.52
N ALA A 402 -14.28 15.34 -23.29
CA ALA A 402 -13.61 15.71 -22.04
C ALA A 402 -12.52 14.78 -21.49
N VAL A 403 -12.71 13.47 -21.47
CA VAL A 403 -11.82 12.51 -20.78
C VAL A 403 -11.58 11.22 -21.56
N HIS A 404 -10.41 10.63 -21.31
CA HIS A 404 -9.98 9.34 -21.83
C HIS A 404 -9.48 8.44 -20.68
N GLY A 405 -9.56 7.13 -20.89
CA GLY A 405 -9.06 6.14 -19.96
C GLY A 405 -8.92 4.78 -20.60
N SER A 406 -8.18 3.91 -19.92
CA SER A 406 -7.87 2.57 -20.39
C SER A 406 -9.09 1.66 -20.48
N SER A 407 -9.00 0.65 -21.34
CA SER A 407 -10.07 -0.32 -21.60
C SER A 407 -9.92 -1.58 -20.75
N THR A 408 -8.68 -1.99 -20.46
CA THR A 408 -8.34 -3.15 -19.64
C THR A 408 -7.17 -2.82 -18.71
N ARG A 409 -6.84 -3.72 -17.79
CA ARG A 409 -5.68 -3.61 -16.90
C ARG A 409 -4.37 -3.57 -17.69
N GLU A 410 -4.25 -4.42 -18.70
CA GLU A 410 -3.06 -4.50 -19.56
C GLU A 410 -2.88 -3.19 -20.31
N HIS A 411 -3.95 -2.67 -20.91
CA HIS A 411 -3.91 -1.37 -21.60
C HIS A 411 -3.58 -0.23 -20.62
N ALA A 412 -4.05 -0.31 -19.36
CA ALA A 412 -3.66 0.67 -18.35
C ALA A 412 -2.16 0.64 -18.07
N LEU A 413 -1.58 -0.53 -17.79
CA LEU A 413 -0.15 -0.67 -17.51
C LEU A 413 0.71 -0.18 -18.68
N GLU A 414 0.40 -0.58 -19.91
CA GLU A 414 1.11 -0.13 -21.12
C GLU A 414 1.03 1.39 -21.32
N SER A 415 -0.14 1.98 -21.08
CA SER A 415 -0.34 3.43 -21.24
C SER A 415 0.37 4.23 -20.16
N ILE A 416 0.35 3.72 -18.92
CA ILE A 416 1.04 4.30 -17.77
C ILE A 416 2.55 4.30 -18.03
N GLU A 417 3.12 3.16 -18.42
CA GLU A 417 4.54 3.03 -18.75
C GLU A 417 4.94 3.98 -19.89
N CYS A 418 4.09 4.12 -20.91
CA CYS A 418 4.34 5.00 -22.04
C CYS A 418 4.49 6.48 -21.66
N ILE A 419 3.75 6.98 -20.66
CA ILE A 419 3.76 8.40 -20.27
C ILE A 419 4.73 8.70 -19.12
N PHE A 420 4.78 7.79 -18.15
CA PHE A 420 5.48 8.01 -16.88
C PHE A 420 6.75 7.16 -16.72
N GLY A 421 7.06 6.29 -17.69
CA GLY A 421 8.16 5.32 -17.60
C GLY A 421 7.84 4.18 -16.63
N GLU A 422 8.87 3.41 -16.24
CA GLU A 422 8.75 2.47 -15.12
C GLU A 422 8.28 3.22 -13.87
N ILE A 423 7.16 2.79 -13.31
CA ILE A 423 6.63 3.33 -12.07
C ILE A 423 6.78 2.24 -11.00
N ASP A 424 7.42 2.59 -9.88
CA ASP A 424 7.22 1.86 -8.62
C ASP A 424 5.79 2.15 -8.18
N ILE A 425 4.87 1.21 -8.43
CA ILE A 425 3.44 1.33 -8.10
C ILE A 425 3.05 0.54 -6.84
N ASP A 426 4.06 0.11 -6.08
CA ASP A 426 3.95 -0.64 -4.82
C ASP A 426 3.83 0.27 -3.58
#